data_AF-A2A2M1-F1
#
_entry.id   AF-A2A2M1-F1
#
_cell.length_a   1.000
_cell.length_b   1.000
_cell.length_c   1.000
_cell.angle_alpha   90.00
_cell.angle_beta   90.00
_cell.angle_gamma   90.00
#
_symmetry.space_group_name_H-M   'P 1'
#
loop_
_entity.id
_entity.type
_entity.pdbx_description
1 polymer ?
#
loop_
_entity_poly.entity_id
_entity_poly.type
_entity_poly.pdbx_seq_one_letter_code
_entity_poly.pdbx_strand_id
1 'polypeptide(L)'
;MDVQATTPLDPRVLDAMLPYLINYYGNPHSRTHAYGWESEAAMERARQQVASLIGADPREIIFTSGATESNNIAIKGVARFYRSRKKHLITTQTEHKCVLDSCRSLE
;
A
#
# COMPACT_ATOMS: atom_id res chain seq x y z
N MET A 1 9.62 -20.72 -14.94
CA MET A 1 9.66 -19.24 -14.79
C MET A 1 8.82 -18.88 -13.57
N ASP A 2 9.33 -18.06 -12.65
CA ASP A 2 8.76 -17.80 -11.32
C ASP A 2 8.22 -16.36 -11.15
N VAL A 3 7.78 -15.76 -12.27
CA VAL A 3 7.36 -14.34 -12.30
C VAL A 3 6.04 -14.06 -11.56
N GLN A 4 5.33 -15.12 -11.16
CA GLN A 4 4.13 -15.03 -10.33
C GLN A 4 4.46 -14.95 -8.83
N ALA A 5 5.67 -15.35 -8.41
CA ALA A 5 6.13 -15.19 -7.04
C ALA A 5 6.73 -13.80 -6.80
N THR A 6 7.60 -13.35 -7.72
CA THR A 6 8.17 -11.99 -7.71
C THR A 6 8.65 -11.60 -9.10
N THR A 7 8.80 -10.31 -9.36
CA THR A 7 9.27 -9.78 -10.64
C THR A 7 10.62 -9.10 -10.48
N PRO A 8 11.51 -9.17 -11.49
CA PRO A 8 12.73 -8.37 -11.48
C PRO A 8 12.38 -6.88 -11.50
N LEU A 9 13.13 -6.09 -10.74
CA LEU A 9 12.97 -4.63 -10.72
C LEU A 9 13.32 -4.05 -12.09
N ASP A 10 12.42 -3.25 -12.67
CA ASP A 10 12.69 -2.51 -13.91
C ASP A 10 13.83 -1.49 -13.64
N PRO A 11 14.86 -1.42 -14.50
CA PRO A 11 15.97 -0.47 -14.32
C PRO A 11 15.51 0.99 -14.13
N ARG A 12 14.42 1.40 -14.79
CA ARG A 12 13.87 2.76 -14.66
C ARG A 12 13.27 3.01 -13.27
N VAL A 13 12.77 1.96 -12.61
CA VAL A 13 12.29 2.04 -11.23
C VAL A 13 13.48 2.18 -10.29
N LEU A 14 14.56 1.44 -10.51
CA LEU A 14 15.80 1.60 -9.74
C LEU A 14 16.33 3.03 -9.84
N ASP A 15 16.42 3.57 -11.05
CA ASP A 15 16.87 4.95 -11.30
C ASP A 15 15.99 5.98 -10.58
N ALA A 16 14.67 5.77 -10.53
CA ALA A 16 13.75 6.64 -9.82
C ALA A 16 13.87 6.52 -8.29
N MET A 17 14.28 5.36 -7.76
CA MET A 17 14.45 5.12 -6.32
C MET A 17 15.77 5.68 -5.78
N LEU A 18 16.87 5.53 -6.53
CA LEU A 18 18.23 5.87 -6.08
C LEU A 18 18.39 7.29 -5.48
N PRO A 19 17.81 8.36 -6.05
CA PRO A 19 17.91 9.69 -5.47
C PRO A 19 17.41 9.78 -4.02
N TYR A 20 16.34 9.06 -3.69
CA TYR A 20 15.74 9.04 -2.34
C TYR A 20 16.50 8.17 -1.34
N LEU A 21 17.36 7.27 -1.84
CA LEU A 21 18.22 6.45 -1.00
C LEU A 21 19.53 7.15 -0.62
N ILE A 22 19.98 8.12 -1.43
CA ILE A 22 21.32 8.72 -1.29
C ILE A 22 21.23 10.21 -0.94
N ASN A 23 20.41 10.99 -1.66
CA ASN A 23 20.42 12.46 -1.60
C ASN A 23 19.17 13.04 -0.92
N TYR A 24 17.99 12.48 -1.20
CA TYR A 24 16.70 12.96 -0.71
C TYR A 24 16.13 12.04 0.39
N TYR A 25 16.93 11.81 1.43
CA TYR A 25 16.63 10.90 2.54
C TYR A 25 15.75 11.52 3.65
N GLY A 26 15.12 12.66 3.38
CA GLY A 26 14.35 13.40 4.36
C GLY A 26 13.11 12.63 4.85
N ASN A 27 12.72 12.86 6.09
CA ASN A 27 11.42 12.38 6.58
C ASN A 27 10.30 13.27 6.01
N PRO A 28 9.32 12.74 5.25
CA PRO A 28 8.22 13.55 4.70
C PRO A 28 7.34 14.21 5.77
N HIS A 29 7.39 13.76 7.03
CA HIS A 29 6.69 14.42 8.13
C HIS A 29 7.42 15.67 8.67
N SER A 30 8.68 15.90 8.27
CA SER A 30 9.45 17.08 8.68
C SER A 30 9.03 18.31 7.87
N ARG A 31 8.10 19.10 8.42
CA ARG A 31 7.57 20.29 7.73
C ARG A 31 8.47 21.54 7.85
N THR A 32 9.58 21.45 8.58
CA THR A 32 10.41 22.61 8.97
C THR A 32 11.61 22.87 8.06
N HIS A 33 11.96 21.94 7.17
CA HIS A 33 13.16 22.05 6.34
C HIS A 33 12.98 21.44 4.94
N ALA A 34 13.79 21.91 3.99
CA ALA A 34 13.71 21.53 2.58
C ALA A 34 13.73 20.02 2.32
N TYR A 35 14.57 19.25 3.02
CA TYR A 35 14.64 17.80 2.84
C TYR A 35 13.30 17.07 3.10
N GLY A 36 12.48 17.58 4.02
CA GLY A 36 11.16 17.00 4.28
C GLY A 36 10.15 17.37 3.20
N TRP A 37 10.18 18.60 2.71
CA TRP A 37 9.32 19.07 1.61
C TRP A 37 9.58 18.32 0.30
N GLU A 38 10.85 18.07 -0.03
CA GLU A 38 11.23 17.29 -1.22
C GLU A 38 10.71 15.86 -1.15
N SER A 39 10.79 15.24 0.03
CA SER A 39 10.33 13.88 0.28
C SER A 39 8.80 13.78 0.30
N GLU A 40 8.11 14.78 0.87
CA GLU A 40 6.65 14.91 0.83
C GLU A 40 6.14 15.06 -0.61
N ALA A 41 6.77 15.94 -1.41
CA ALA A 41 6.42 16.13 -2.82
C ALA A 41 6.61 14.86 -3.64
N ALA A 42 7.65 14.08 -3.35
CA ALA A 42 7.88 12.78 -3.99
C ALA A 42 6.80 11.75 -3.64
N MET A 43 6.41 11.67 -2.37
CA MET A 43 5.33 10.79 -1.91
C MET A 43 4.00 11.13 -2.59
N GLU A 44 3.66 12.42 -2.69
CA GLU A 44 2.41 12.84 -3.33
C GLU A 44 2.43 12.61 -4.84
N ARG A 45 3.58 12.77 -5.51
CA ARG A 45 3.73 12.38 -6.91
C ARG A 45 3.51 10.87 -7.11
N ALA A 46 4.12 10.03 -6.26
CA ALA A 46 3.94 8.58 -6.31
C ALA A 46 2.47 8.19 -6.08
N ARG A 47 1.81 8.85 -5.12
CA ARG A 47 0.38 8.65 -4.84
C ARG A 47 -0.49 8.95 -6.06
N GLN A 48 -0.23 10.06 -6.75
CA GLN A 48 -0.94 10.44 -7.98
C GLN A 48 -0.72 9.42 -9.11
N GLN A 49 0.50 8.91 -9.28
CA GLN A 49 0.81 7.90 -10.29
C GLN A 49 0.05 6.58 -10.04
N VAL A 50 0.03 6.11 -8.78
CA VAL A 50 -0.74 4.91 -8.38
C VAL A 50 -2.24 5.13 -8.58
N ALA A 51 -2.77 6.29 -8.16
CA ALA A 51 -4.17 6.63 -8.30
C ALA A 51 -4.61 6.67 -9.78
N SER A 52 -3.80 7.31 -10.63
CA SER A 52 -4.04 7.40 -12.07
C SER A 52 -4.08 6.04 -12.76
N LEU A 53 -3.20 5.10 -12.34
CA LEU A 53 -3.15 3.75 -12.89
C LEU A 53 -4.48 2.98 -12.72
N ILE A 54 -5.19 3.21 -11.61
CA ILE A 54 -6.45 2.52 -11.27
C ILE A 54 -7.69 3.41 -11.39
N GLY A 55 -7.54 4.66 -11.82
CA GLY A 55 -8.65 5.63 -11.96
C GLY A 55 -9.26 6.09 -10.62
N ALA A 56 -8.47 6.15 -9.55
CA ALA A 56 -8.90 6.59 -8.22
C ALA A 56 -8.54 8.07 -7.94
N ASP A 57 -9.16 8.66 -6.90
CA ASP A 57 -8.68 9.93 -6.35
C ASP A 57 -7.40 9.66 -5.53
N PRO A 58 -6.34 10.49 -5.62
CA PRO A 58 -5.13 10.30 -4.83
C PRO A 58 -5.40 10.15 -3.32
N ARG A 59 -6.42 10.81 -2.78
CA ARG A 59 -6.79 10.74 -1.37
C ARG A 59 -7.32 9.37 -0.94
N GLU A 60 -7.71 8.51 -1.88
CA GLU A 60 -8.15 7.14 -1.64
C GLU A 60 -6.99 6.15 -1.54
N ILE A 61 -5.77 6.55 -1.94
CA ILE A 61 -4.59 5.71 -1.91
C ILE A 61 -3.94 5.75 -0.53
N ILE A 62 -3.88 4.60 0.14
CA ILE A 62 -3.17 4.40 1.39
C ILE A 62 -1.97 3.49 1.13
N PHE A 63 -0.75 4.00 1.37
CA PHE A 63 0.46 3.19 1.27
C PHE A 63 0.56 2.24 2.46
N THR A 64 0.98 1.00 2.18
CA THR A 64 1.21 -0.06 3.16
C THR A 64 2.52 -0.77 2.80
N SER A 65 3.01 -1.65 3.67
CA SER A 65 4.23 -2.45 3.41
C SER A 65 4.07 -3.47 2.27
N GLY A 66 2.83 -3.77 1.85
CA GLY A 66 2.54 -4.65 0.73
C GLY A 66 1.15 -5.27 0.81
N ALA A 67 0.82 -6.10 -0.19
CA ALA A 67 -0.53 -6.67 -0.36
C ALA A 67 -1.03 -7.48 0.85
N THR A 68 -0.12 -8.15 1.59
CA THR A 68 -0.49 -8.86 2.83
C THR A 68 -1.06 -7.90 3.88
N GLU A 69 -0.42 -6.75 4.09
CA GLU A 69 -0.92 -5.73 5.00
C GLU A 69 -2.19 -5.08 4.46
N SER A 70 -2.23 -4.73 3.16
CA SER A 70 -3.42 -4.12 2.54
C SER A 70 -4.67 -4.98 2.71
N ASN A 71 -4.56 -6.29 2.45
CA ASN A 71 -5.67 -7.24 2.61
C ASN A 71 -6.09 -7.37 4.08
N ASN A 72 -5.13 -7.38 5.01
CA ASN A 72 -5.43 -7.42 6.45
C ASN A 72 -6.18 -6.17 6.90
N ILE A 73 -5.71 -4.98 6.52
CA ILE A 73 -6.34 -3.71 6.89
C ILE A 73 -7.75 -3.63 6.30
N ALA A 74 -7.94 -3.98 5.03
CA ALA A 74 -9.25 -3.93 4.39
C ALA A 74 -10.26 -4.87 5.10
N ILE A 75 -9.92 -6.14 5.27
CA ILE A 75 -10.83 -7.15 5.83
C ILE A 75 -11.08 -6.90 7.32
N LYS A 76 -10.01 -6.83 8.11
CA LYS A 76 -10.13 -6.68 9.57
C LYS A 76 -10.62 -5.30 9.94
N GLY A 77 -10.22 -4.26 9.21
CA GLY A 77 -10.68 -2.89 9.42
C GLY A 77 -12.18 -2.75 9.23
N VAL A 78 -12.70 -3.20 8.08
CA VAL A 78 -14.15 -3.16 7.78
C VAL A 78 -14.94 -4.02 8.77
N ALA A 79 -14.47 -5.24 9.07
CA ALA A 79 -15.14 -6.12 10.03
C ALA A 79 -15.22 -5.51 11.44
N ARG A 80 -14.14 -4.86 11.90
CA ARG A 80 -14.10 -4.18 13.21
C ARG A 80 -14.98 -2.93 13.22
N PHE A 81 -14.93 -2.12 12.16
CA PHE A 81 -15.69 -0.88 12.07
C PHE A 81 -17.20 -1.14 12.08
N TYR A 82 -17.67 -2.15 11.35
CA TYR A 82 -19.10 -2.50 11.27
C TYR A 82 -19.55 -3.56 12.27
N ARG A 83 -18.69 -3.97 13.23
CA ARG A 83 -18.93 -5.10 14.15
C ARG A 83 -20.29 -5.05 14.88
N SER A 84 -20.81 -3.87 15.17
CA SER A 84 -22.10 -3.68 15.85
C SER A 84 -23.31 -3.88 14.93
N ARG A 85 -23.15 -3.74 13.60
CA ARG A 85 -24.23 -3.79 12.60
C ARG A 85 -24.19 -5.03 11.73
N LYS A 86 -23.01 -5.48 11.32
CA LYS A 86 -22.81 -6.61 10.40
C LYS A 86 -21.60 -7.43 10.83
N LYS A 87 -21.77 -8.76 10.86
CA LYS A 87 -20.71 -9.73 11.22
C LYS A 87 -20.56 -10.87 10.21
N HIS A 88 -21.33 -10.86 9.14
CA HIS A 88 -21.26 -11.88 8.10
C HIS A 88 -20.26 -11.45 7.02
N LEU A 89 -19.22 -12.25 6.80
CA LEU A 89 -18.24 -12.09 5.73
C LEU A 89 -18.36 -13.26 4.76
N ILE A 90 -18.22 -12.98 3.47
CA ILE A 90 -18.23 -13.98 2.41
C ILE A 90 -16.90 -13.86 1.65
N THR A 91 -16.25 -14.99 1.39
CA THR A 91 -14.98 -15.07 0.65
C THR A 91 -14.93 -16.38 -0.15
N THR A 92 -13.93 -16.56 -1.02
CA THR A 92 -13.74 -17.78 -1.81
C THR A 92 -12.67 -18.69 -1.20
N GLN A 93 -12.74 -20.00 -1.46
CA GLN A 93 -11.73 -20.96 -0.95
C GLN A 93 -10.38 -20.86 -1.68
N THR A 94 -10.34 -20.17 -2.83
CA THR A 94 -9.17 -20.04 -3.70
C THR A 94 -8.41 -18.73 -3.51
N GLU A 95 -8.83 -17.89 -2.54
CA GLU A 95 -8.12 -16.65 -2.23
C GLU A 95 -6.68 -16.88 -1.79
N HIS A 96 -5.85 -15.84 -1.91
CA HIS A 96 -4.51 -15.85 -1.34
C HIS A 96 -4.56 -16.04 0.19
N LYS A 97 -3.54 -16.68 0.75
CA LYS A 97 -3.45 -17.04 2.17
C LYS A 97 -3.70 -15.84 3.11
N CYS A 98 -3.23 -14.65 2.76
CA CYS A 98 -3.43 -13.45 3.59
C CYS A 98 -4.91 -13.01 3.72
N VAL A 99 -5.78 -13.39 2.78
CA VAL A 99 -7.23 -13.18 2.86
C VAL A 99 -7.86 -14.28 3.73
N LEU A 100 -7.58 -15.55 3.43
CA LEU A 100 -8.12 -16.70 4.17
C LEU A 100 -7.78 -16.63 5.66
N ASP A 101 -6.51 -16.35 5.99
CA ASP A 101 -6.07 -16.25 7.39
C ASP A 101 -6.63 -14.99 8.07
N SER A 102 -6.91 -13.91 7.32
CA SER A 102 -7.61 -12.75 7.85
C SER A 102 -9.06 -13.08 8.21
N CYS A 103 -9.79 -13.77 7.34
CA CYS A 103 -11.16 -14.21 7.59
C CYS A 103 -11.22 -15.19 8.78
N ARG A 104 -10.36 -16.20 8.84
CA ARG A 104 -10.28 -17.16 9.96
C ARG A 104 -10.05 -16.48 11.31
N SER A 105 -9.28 -15.39 11.35
CA SER A 105 -9.05 -14.64 12.59
C SER A 105 -10.26 -13.86 13.10
N LEU A 106 -11.32 -13.77 12.30
CA LEU A 106 -12.56 -13.06 12.61
C LEU A 106 -13.75 -14.01 12.87
N GLU A 107 -13.57 -15.31 12.64
CA GLU A 107 -14.49 -16.37 13.07
C GLU A 107 -14.46 -16.50 14.61
#